data_AF-A0A1C4FDS0-F1
#
_entry.id   AF-A0A1C4FDS0-F1
#
_cell.length_a   1.000
_cell.length_b   1.000
_cell.length_c   1.000
_cell.angle_alpha   90.00
_cell.angle_beta   90.00
_cell.angle_gamma   90.00
#
_symmetry.space_group_name_H-M   'P 1'
#
loop_
_entity.id
_entity.type
_entity.pdbx_description
1 polymer ?
#
loop_
_entity_poly.entity_id
_entity_poly.type
_entity_poly.pdbx_seq_one_letter_code
_entity_poly.pdbx_strand_id
1 'polypeptide(L)'
;MARQRSPDRNKAYEIFKEHNGDITNRKIAELLSTSEKTVSEKTVGGWKSKDGWIDKLNGVLHKNERSTPKRNQEHPKVIRMLSVIPVVLLHYVMVMQLLMVYIESTYLKKYLI
;
A
#
# COMPACT_ATOMS: atom_id res chain seq x y z
N MET A 1 11.74 10.14 32.04
CA MET A 1 12.32 11.47 31.73
C MET A 1 12.60 11.54 30.23
N ALA A 2 11.97 12.45 29.48
CA ALA A 2 12.34 12.67 28.08
C ALA A 2 13.77 13.26 28.04
N ARG A 3 14.68 12.67 27.24
CA ARG A 3 16.05 13.21 27.11
C ARG A 3 15.97 14.62 26.52
N GLN A 4 16.68 15.55 27.14
CA GLN A 4 16.80 16.93 26.64
C GLN A 4 17.36 16.90 25.21
N ARG A 5 16.69 17.58 24.27
CA ARG A 5 17.18 17.64 22.89
C ARG A 5 18.54 18.35 22.86
N SER A 6 19.46 17.82 22.06
CA SER A 6 20.75 18.49 21.83
C SER A 6 20.52 19.84 21.14
N PRO A 7 21.19 20.92 21.58
CA PRO A 7 21.03 22.25 20.98
C PRO A 7 21.35 22.26 19.48
N ASP A 8 22.32 21.44 19.05
CA ASP A 8 22.74 21.33 17.66
C ASP A 8 21.64 20.79 16.74
N ARG A 9 20.75 19.94 17.28
CA ARG A 9 19.63 19.37 16.52
C ARG A 9 18.61 20.44 16.16
N ASN A 10 18.39 21.41 17.04
CA ASN A 10 17.50 22.54 16.77
C ASN A 10 18.13 23.49 15.75
N LYS A 11 19.40 23.85 15.93
CA LYS A 11 20.15 24.68 14.94
C LYS A 11 20.14 24.05 13.55
N ALA A 12 20.32 22.72 13.46
CA ALA A 12 20.27 21.99 12.19
C ALA A 12 18.92 22.13 11.48
N TYR A 13 17.82 22.12 12.24
CA TYR A 13 16.47 22.27 11.71
C TYR A 13 16.19 23.71 11.26
N GLU A 14 16.72 24.72 11.96
CA GLU A 14 16.62 26.13 11.56
C GLU A 14 17.27 26.37 10.20
N ILE A 15 18.51 25.91 10.02
CA ILE A 15 19.22 25.98 8.72
C ILE A 15 18.41 25.27 7.62
N PHE A 16 17.88 24.08 7.91
CA PHE A 16 17.05 23.35 6.94
C PHE A 16 15.79 24.13 6.53
N LYS A 17 15.17 24.84 7.50
CA LYS A 17 13.99 25.65 7.28
C LYS A 17 14.29 26.93 6.49
N GLU A 18 15.40 27.60 6.79
CA GLU A 18 15.85 28.81 6.06
C GLU A 18 16.11 28.52 4.58
N HIS A 19 16.59 27.32 4.27
CA HIS A 19 16.82 26.87 2.90
C HIS A 19 15.61 26.16 2.26
N ASN A 20 14.40 26.27 2.84
CA ASN A 20 13.16 25.64 2.35
C ASN A 20 13.31 24.15 2.03
N GLY A 21 14.22 23.44 2.70
CA GLY A 21 14.47 22.02 2.51
C GLY A 21 15.35 21.63 1.30
N ASP A 22 15.88 22.58 0.54
CA ASP A 22 16.76 22.34 -0.62
C ASP A 22 18.24 22.14 -0.24
N ILE A 23 18.56 22.20 1.05
CA ILE A 23 19.92 22.02 1.55
C ILE A 23 20.27 20.53 1.76
N THR A 24 21.49 20.16 1.37
CA THR A 24 22.03 18.80 1.57
C THR A 24 22.44 18.57 3.03
N ASN A 25 22.32 17.32 3.49
CA ASN A 25 22.73 16.93 4.84
C ASN A 25 24.23 17.19 5.09
N ARG A 26 25.05 17.06 4.05
CA ARG A 26 26.48 17.37 4.09
C ARG A 26 26.73 18.85 4.37
N LYS A 27 25.98 19.75 3.71
CA LYS A 27 26.13 21.19 3.92
C LYS A 27 25.68 21.63 5.32
N ILE A 28 24.58 21.06 5.82
CA ILE A 28 24.14 21.29 7.20
C ILE A 28 25.20 20.79 8.20
N ALA A 29 25.79 19.62 7.94
CA ALA A 29 26.86 19.08 8.77
C ALA A 29 28.11 19.98 8.78
N GLU A 30 28.51 20.53 7.63
CA GLU A 30 29.60 21.51 7.53
C GLU A 30 29.30 22.78 8.35
N LEU A 31 28.09 23.34 8.24
CA LEU A 31 27.69 24.56 8.96
C LEU A 31 27.60 24.36 10.49
N LEU A 32 27.28 23.14 10.93
CA LEU A 32 27.23 22.79 12.36
C LEU A 32 28.56 22.31 12.92
N SER A 33 29.51 21.95 12.07
CA SER A 33 30.81 21.45 12.52
C SER A 33 31.65 22.60 13.02
N THR A 34 31.82 22.67 14.34
CA THR A 34 32.75 23.59 15.00
C THR A 34 34.09 22.91 15.21
N SER A 35 35.14 23.67 15.49
CA SER A 35 36.50 23.17 15.76
C SER A 35 36.56 22.07 16.84
N GLU A 36 35.62 22.08 17.78
CA GLU A 36 35.53 21.14 18.90
C GLU A 36 34.64 19.91 18.61
N LYS A 37 33.78 19.97 17.59
CA LYS A 37 32.74 18.95 17.36
C LYS A 37 32.42 18.78 15.88
N THR A 38 32.71 17.60 15.37
CA THR A 38 32.35 17.19 14.02
C THR A 38 30.98 16.53 14.01
N VAL A 39 30.02 17.14 13.31
CA VAL A 39 28.71 16.52 13.07
C VAL A 39 28.81 15.75 11.77
N SER A 40 28.62 14.43 11.82
CA SER A 40 28.58 13.61 10.61
C SER A 40 27.27 13.82 9.84
N GLU A 41 27.33 13.78 8.51
CA GLU A 41 26.16 13.76 7.61
C GLU A 41 25.12 12.68 8.00
N LYS A 42 25.59 11.54 8.53
CA LYS A 42 24.73 10.43 8.98
C LYS A 42 23.89 10.84 10.19
N THR A 43 24.47 11.63 11.08
CA THR A 43 23.78 12.16 12.27
C THR A 43 22.68 13.13 11.86
N VAL A 44 22.96 14.05 10.92
CA VAL A 44 21.95 14.98 10.37
C VAL A 44 20.84 14.22 9.66
N GLY A 45 21.16 13.21 8.84
CA GLY A 45 20.16 12.35 8.21
C GLY A 45 19.28 11.62 9.22
N GLY A 46 19.88 11.12 10.31
CA GLY A 46 19.16 10.50 11.41
C GLY A 46 18.20 11.46 12.13
N TRP A 47 18.60 12.72 12.32
CA TRP A 47 17.71 13.75 12.87
C TRP A 47 16.58 14.11 11.92
N LYS A 48 16.89 14.31 10.63
CA LYS A 48 15.94 14.65 9.56
C LYS A 48 14.80 13.63 9.47
N SER A 49 15.14 12.34 9.53
CA SER A 49 14.15 11.26 9.52
C SER A 49 13.36 11.17 10.84
N LYS A 50 14.03 11.18 12.00
CA LYS A 50 13.36 11.04 13.31
C LYS A 50 12.41 12.19 13.64
N ASP A 51 12.71 13.39 13.18
CA ASP A 51 11.88 14.57 13.43
C ASP A 51 10.89 14.87 12.31
N GLY A 52 10.91 14.14 11.19
CA GLY A 52 10.06 14.40 10.03
C GLY A 52 10.21 15.84 9.52
N TRP A 53 11.44 16.30 9.27
CA TRP A 53 11.67 17.70 8.89
C TRP A 53 10.91 18.09 7.63
N ILE A 54 10.82 17.18 6.66
CA ILE A 54 10.08 17.37 5.41
C ILE A 54 8.59 17.54 5.71
N ASP A 55 8.01 16.69 6.56
CA ASP A 55 6.59 16.77 6.94
C ASP A 55 6.27 18.08 7.66
N LYS A 56 7.19 18.54 8.52
CA LYS A 56 7.05 19.83 9.22
C LYS A 56 7.19 21.03 8.27
N LEU A 57 8.05 20.95 7.27
CA LEU A 57 8.28 22.03 6.32
C LEU A 57 7.16 22.13 5.29
N ASN A 58 6.67 20.99 4.81
CA ASN A 58 5.57 20.90 3.85
C ASN A 58 4.20 21.13 4.50
N GLY A 59 4.10 21.15 5.84
CA GLY A 59 2.85 21.41 6.56
C GLY A 59 1.77 20.34 6.39
N VAL A 60 1.96 19.37 5.48
CA VAL A 60 1.06 18.25 5.27
C VAL A 60 1.34 17.22 6.34
N LEU A 61 0.70 17.44 7.49
CA LEU A 61 0.53 16.42 8.50
C LEU A 61 -0.29 15.29 7.87
N HIS A 62 0.36 14.27 7.31
CA HIS A 62 -0.32 13.02 6.99
C HIS A 62 -0.79 12.45 8.33
N LYS A 63 -2.05 12.70 8.68
CA LYS A 63 -2.68 12.09 9.84
C LYS A 63 -2.60 10.58 9.65
N ASN A 64 -1.71 9.92 10.40
CA ASN A 64 -1.66 8.45 10.46
C ASN A 64 -2.81 7.88 11.30
N GLU A 65 -3.73 8.71 11.78
CA GLU A 65 -5.01 8.29 12.33
C GLU A 65 -5.91 7.84 11.17
N ARG A 66 -5.89 6.53 10.87
CA ARG A 66 -6.91 5.92 10.03
C ARG A 66 -8.04 5.44 10.94
N SER A 67 -9.20 6.11 10.90
CA SER A 67 -10.42 5.71 11.63
C SER A 67 -11.03 4.38 11.14
N THR A 68 -10.41 3.71 10.17
CA THR A 68 -10.94 2.52 9.48
C THR A 68 -10.07 1.29 9.78
N PRO A 69 -10.64 0.16 10.23
CA PRO A 69 -9.86 -1.05 10.52
C PRO A 69 -9.25 -1.61 9.23
N LYS A 70 -8.08 -2.25 9.33
CA LYS A 70 -7.49 -3.05 8.24
C LYS A 70 -8.49 -4.15 7.87
N ARG A 71 -9.19 -4.01 6.73
CA ARG A 71 -9.86 -5.17 6.14
C ARG A 71 -8.77 -6.10 5.65
N ASN A 72 -8.60 -7.24 6.32
CA ASN A 72 -7.85 -8.36 5.78
C ASN A 72 -8.44 -8.68 4.41
N GLN A 73 -7.65 -8.46 3.35
CA GLN A 73 -7.98 -8.93 2.02
C GLN A 73 -7.71 -10.43 1.96
N GLU A 74 -8.50 -11.21 2.70
CA GLU A 74 -8.72 -12.59 2.34
C GLU A 74 -9.70 -12.56 1.18
N HIS A 75 -9.21 -12.66 -0.05
CA HIS A 75 -10.04 -12.99 -1.19
C HIS A 75 -10.39 -14.48 -1.03
N PRO A 76 -11.58 -14.85 -0.52
CA PRO A 76 -11.82 -16.25 -0.21
C PRO A 76 -12.01 -16.95 -1.55
N LYS A 77 -11.25 -18.04 -1.77
CA LYS A 77 -11.36 -18.96 -2.92
C LYS A 77 -12.81 -19.32 -3.29
N VAL A 78 -13.72 -19.18 -2.32
CA VAL A 78 -15.17 -19.27 -2.44
C VAL A 78 -15.76 -18.41 -3.57
N ILE A 79 -15.32 -17.15 -3.76
CA ILE A 79 -15.87 -16.28 -4.83
C ILE A 79 -15.55 -16.83 -6.22
N ARG A 80 -14.35 -17.40 -6.40
CA ARG A 80 -13.94 -18.04 -7.66
C ARG A 80 -14.62 -19.38 -7.89
N MET A 81 -14.98 -20.11 -6.83
CA MET A 81 -15.76 -21.34 -6.95
C MET A 81 -17.22 -21.05 -7.33
N LEU A 82 -17.83 -20.04 -6.71
CA LEU A 82 -19.21 -19.64 -7.01
C LEU A 82 -19.38 -19.11 -8.45
N SER A 83 -18.34 -18.52 -9.06
CA SER A 83 -18.40 -18.10 -10.47
C SER A 83 -18.36 -19.25 -11.47
N VAL A 84 -17.82 -20.42 -11.09
CA VAL A 84 -17.70 -21.59 -11.99
C VAL A 84 -18.95 -22.47 -11.94
N ILE A 85 -19.65 -22.52 -10.79
CA ILE A 85 -20.89 -23.28 -10.59
C ILE A 85 -21.98 -22.99 -11.64
N PRO A 86 -22.35 -21.74 -11.97
CA PRO A 86 -23.42 -21.48 -12.93
C PRO A 86 -23.07 -21.94 -14.35
N VAL A 87 -21.79 -21.91 -14.74
CA VAL A 87 -21.35 -22.35 -16.07
C VAL A 87 -21.49 -23.86 -16.23
N VAL A 88 -21.11 -24.63 -15.20
CA VAL A 88 -21.25 -26.09 -15.19
C VAL A 88 -22.73 -26.50 -15.19
N LEU A 89 -23.57 -25.79 -14.42
CA LEU A 89 -25.01 -26.04 -14.38
C LEU A 89 -25.68 -25.74 -15.73
N LEU A 90 -25.34 -24.62 -16.38
CA LEU A 90 -25.84 -24.29 -17.71
C LEU A 90 -25.46 -25.35 -18.74
N HIS A 91 -24.21 -25.82 -18.72
CA HIS A 91 -23.76 -26.86 -19.64
C HIS A 91 -24.52 -28.17 -19.43
N TYR A 92 -24.74 -28.57 -18.17
CA TYR A 92 -25.53 -29.76 -17.85
C TYR A 92 -26.98 -29.65 -18.35
N VAL A 93 -27.63 -28.51 -18.13
CA VAL A 93 -29.01 -28.26 -18.61
C VAL A 93 -29.07 -28.35 -20.14
N MET A 94 -28.13 -27.74 -20.85
CA MET A 94 -28.08 -27.81 -22.32
C MET A 94 -27.88 -29.23 -22.84
N VAL A 95 -26.98 -30.01 -22.22
CA VAL A 95 -26.74 -31.41 -22.59
C VAL A 95 -27.99 -32.26 -22.36
N MET A 96 -28.70 -32.06 -21.24
CA MET A 96 -29.94 -32.78 -20.94
C MET A 96 -31.05 -32.44 -21.95
N GLN A 97 -31.20 -31.18 -22.33
CA GLN A 97 -32.17 -30.79 -23.37
C GLN A 97 -31.87 -31.44 -24.72
N LEU A 98 -30.59 -31.46 -25.13
CA LEU A 98 -30.17 -32.12 -26.37
C LEU A 98 -30.41 -33.64 -26.33
N LEU A 99 -30.16 -34.28 -25.19
CA LEU A 99 -30.44 -35.71 -25.00
C LEU A 99 -31.95 -36.00 -25.09
N MET A 100 -32.80 -35.18 -24.48
CA MET A 100 -34.26 -35.34 -24.58
C MET A 100 -34.74 -35.20 -26.03
N VAL A 101 -34.26 -34.20 -26.76
CA VAL A 101 -34.56 -34.02 -28.19
C VAL A 101 -34.07 -35.21 -29.03
N TYR A 102 -32.88 -35.74 -28.73
CA TYR A 102 -32.33 -36.90 -29.42
C TYR A 102 -33.14 -38.17 -29.16
N ILE A 103 -33.55 -38.38 -27.90
CA ILE A 103 -34.45 -39.47 -27.51
C ILE A 103 -35.78 -39.31 -28.27
N GLU A 104 -36.43 -38.15 -28.23
CA GLU A 104 -37.69 -37.93 -28.96
C GLU A 104 -37.56 -38.21 -30.48
N SER A 105 -36.47 -37.77 -31.11
CA SER A 105 -36.18 -38.03 -32.53
C SER A 105 -35.98 -39.51 -32.85
N THR A 106 -35.27 -40.25 -31.98
CA THR A 106 -35.04 -41.70 -32.17
C THR A 106 -36.30 -42.52 -31.90
N TYR A 107 -37.10 -42.14 -30.91
CA TYR A 107 -38.39 -42.77 -30.62
C TYR A 107 -39.35 -42.52 -31.78
N LEU A 108 -39.51 -41.28 -32.25
CA LEU A 108 -40.38 -40.98 -33.39
C LEU A 108 -39.96 -41.72 -34.66
N LYS A 109 -38.65 -41.84 -34.96
CA LYS A 109 -38.16 -42.63 -36.10
C LYS A 109 -38.42 -44.14 -35.98
N LYS A 110 -38.53 -44.68 -34.76
CA LYS A 110 -38.81 -46.09 -34.50
C LYS A 110 -40.30 -46.44 -34.59
N TYR A 111 -41.19 -45.48 -34.31
CA TYR A 111 -42.65 -45.68 -34.32
C TYR A 111 -43.36 -45.17 -35.59
N LEU A 112 -42.63 -44.52 -36.51
CA LEU A 112 -43.16 -44.00 -37.78
C LEU A 112 -42.72 -44.82 -39.02
N ILE A 113 -42.21 -46.04 -38.80
CA ILE A 113 -42.04 -47.11 -39.79
C ILE A 113 -42.87 -48.29 -39.29
#